data_AF-A0A7X8UPE4-F1
#
_entry.id   AF-A0A7X8UPE4-F1
#
_cell.length_a   1.000
_cell.length_b   1.000
_cell.length_c   1.000
_cell.angle_alpha   90.00
_cell.angle_beta   90.00
_cell.angle_gamma   90.00
#
_symmetry.space_group_name_H-M   'P 1'
#
loop_
_entity.id
_entity.type
_entity.pdbx_description
1 polymer ?
#
loop_
_entity_poly.entity_id
_entity_poly.type
_entity_poly.pdbx_seq_one_letter_code
_entity_poly.pdbx_strand_id
1 'polypeptide(L)'
;MDCADEQSGDTAESHIRAHANAYAAKGLCVPGTPPVVVIGDTMLWMTTAFAQTDTDPCFRSIRSKYLGDLPLFEIAAYMLFRIDLWLFTKYPAHRRYLVNSFFNHIGSAFERALGVDVSLTLKSRIEAYSTMVRRGTDTGEFLHNLGQILLMSREARTPVEYSFGGPIMLSGADEDFWIRSNLAAFEGAIVPTFLNSLEKFIETVLPRTTGTEMQ
;
A
#
# COMPACT_ATOMS: atom_id res chain seq x y z
N MET A 1 27.93 23.58 -3.20
CA MET A 1 26.78 24.05 -2.38
C MET A 1 26.67 23.00 -1.30
N ASP A 2 27.21 23.33 -0.13
CA ASP A 2 27.55 22.38 0.92
C ASP A 2 26.30 21.86 1.64
N CYS A 3 26.15 20.54 1.67
CA CYS A 3 25.17 19.85 2.48
C CYS A 3 25.67 19.81 3.92
N ALA A 4 25.25 20.77 4.74
CA ALA A 4 25.46 20.71 6.18
C ALA A 4 24.53 19.68 6.82
N ASP A 5 25.11 18.76 7.57
CA ASP A 5 24.44 17.77 8.40
C ASP A 5 23.65 18.44 9.53
N GLU A 6 22.32 18.34 9.49
CA GLU A 6 21.48 18.42 10.68
C GLU A 6 21.06 16.99 11.06
N GLN A 7 21.84 16.39 11.98
CA GLN A 7 21.40 15.24 12.76
C GLN A 7 20.34 15.69 13.76
N SER A 8 19.08 15.35 13.48
CA SER A 8 17.98 15.50 14.44
C SER A 8 16.80 14.62 14.01
N GLY A 9 16.59 13.49 14.71
CA GLY A 9 15.29 12.80 14.70
C GLY A 9 15.32 11.28 14.57
N ASP A 10 16.16 10.59 15.34
CA ASP A 10 16.28 9.11 15.32
C ASP A 10 15.24 8.38 16.21
N THR A 11 14.02 8.90 16.34
CA THR A 11 13.01 8.36 17.28
C THR A 11 11.62 8.12 16.69
N ALA A 12 11.49 8.08 15.36
CA ALA A 12 10.21 7.76 14.71
C ALA A 12 10.40 6.67 13.63
N GLU A 13 11.06 5.57 13.99
CA GLU A 13 10.94 4.36 13.19
C GLU A 13 9.47 3.90 13.30
N SER A 14 8.71 4.08 12.21
CA SER A 14 7.24 3.95 12.28
C SER A 14 6.82 2.59 12.84
N HIS A 15 5.79 2.57 13.68
CA HIS A 15 5.29 1.35 14.30
C HIS A 15 4.93 0.28 13.25
N ILE A 16 4.46 0.72 12.07
CA ILE A 16 4.16 -0.14 10.92
C ILE A 16 5.44 -0.69 10.29
N ARG A 17 6.51 0.10 10.18
CA ARG A 17 7.81 -0.37 9.67
C ARG A 17 8.47 -1.38 10.59
N ALA A 18 8.39 -1.17 11.92
CA ALA A 18 8.85 -2.13 12.90
C ALA A 18 8.07 -3.47 12.79
N HIS A 19 6.75 -3.41 12.62
CA HIS A 19 5.92 -4.58 12.39
C HIS A 19 6.25 -5.28 11.05
N ALA A 20 6.35 -4.53 9.96
CA ALA A 20 6.64 -5.05 8.62
C ALA A 20 8.03 -5.71 8.52
N ASN A 21 9.05 -5.09 9.11
CA ASN A 21 10.42 -5.62 9.14
C ASN A 21 10.53 -6.92 9.95
N ALA A 22 9.77 -7.04 11.05
CA ALA A 22 9.76 -8.25 11.88
C ALA A 22 9.21 -9.49 11.15
N TYR A 23 8.33 -9.31 10.16
CA TYR A 23 7.74 -10.40 9.37
C TYR A 23 8.46 -10.67 8.05
N ALA A 24 9.05 -9.66 7.41
CA ALA A 24 9.93 -9.85 6.25
C ALA A 24 11.11 -10.78 6.56
N ALA A 25 11.63 -10.73 7.78
CA ALA A 25 12.68 -11.63 8.26
C ALA A 25 12.22 -13.08 8.46
N LYS A 26 10.90 -13.36 8.50
CA LYS A 26 10.32 -14.67 8.84
C LYS A 26 9.65 -15.38 7.67
N GLY A 27 9.55 -14.75 6.50
CA GLY A 27 8.91 -15.33 5.32
C GLY A 27 7.39 -15.51 5.46
N LEU A 28 6.73 -15.86 4.35
CA LEU A 28 5.27 -16.01 4.19
C LEU A 28 4.60 -17.08 5.07
N CYS A 29 5.34 -17.72 5.98
CA CYS A 29 4.87 -18.83 6.79
C CYS A 29 5.39 -18.71 8.23
N VAL A 30 4.69 -17.96 9.08
CA VAL A 30 4.87 -18.08 10.54
C VAL A 30 3.96 -19.21 11.04
N PRO A 31 4.52 -20.29 11.62
CA PRO A 31 3.71 -21.39 12.14
C PRO A 31 2.71 -20.89 13.20
N GLY A 32 1.43 -21.19 13.02
CA GLY A 32 0.35 -20.79 13.94
C GLY A 32 -0.33 -19.45 13.63
N THR A 33 0.18 -18.67 12.68
CA THR A 33 -0.47 -17.44 12.23
C THR A 33 -1.43 -17.74 11.07
N PRO A 34 -2.69 -17.24 11.09
CA PRO A 34 -3.60 -17.42 9.96
C PRO A 34 -2.95 -16.90 8.66
N PRO A 35 -2.99 -17.65 7.55
CA PRO A 35 -2.28 -17.28 6.32
C PRO A 35 -2.65 -15.89 5.79
N VAL A 36 -3.89 -15.46 6.00
CA VAL A 36 -4.36 -14.14 5.56
C VAL A 36 -3.71 -13.00 6.35
N VAL A 37 -3.38 -13.23 7.64
CA VAL A 37 -2.61 -12.26 8.44
C VAL A 37 -1.19 -12.14 7.89
N VAL A 38 -0.56 -13.25 7.53
CA VAL A 38 0.80 -13.23 6.96
C VAL A 38 0.83 -12.54 5.59
N ILE A 39 -0.19 -12.74 4.75
CA ILE A 39 -0.30 -12.05 3.46
C ILE A 39 -0.61 -10.56 3.68
N GLY A 40 -1.44 -10.22 4.67
CA GLY A 40 -1.67 -8.84 5.09
C GLY A 40 -0.39 -8.13 5.56
N ASP A 41 0.45 -8.80 6.35
CA ASP A 41 1.74 -8.28 6.79
C ASP A 41 2.77 -8.21 5.65
N THR A 42 2.73 -9.17 4.71
CA THR A 42 3.55 -9.14 3.49
C THR A 42 3.16 -7.97 2.60
N MET A 43 1.87 -7.67 2.49
CA MET A 43 1.37 -6.49 1.77
C MET A 43 1.88 -5.21 2.44
N LEU A 44 1.79 -5.09 3.77
CA LEU A 44 2.32 -3.95 4.52
C LEU A 44 3.84 -3.81 4.36
N TRP A 45 4.58 -4.92 4.31
CA TRP A 45 6.00 -4.89 4.00
C TRP A 45 6.29 -4.44 2.57
N MET A 46 5.57 -4.95 1.58
CA MET A 46 5.73 -4.51 0.19
C MET A 46 5.35 -3.04 0.01
N THR A 47 4.38 -2.55 0.78
CA THR A 47 4.04 -1.12 0.89
C THR A 47 5.17 -0.31 1.51
N THR A 48 5.91 -0.84 2.49
CA THR A 48 7.10 -0.16 3.02
C THR A 48 8.34 -0.29 2.13
N ALA A 49 8.41 -1.33 1.28
CA ALA A 49 9.46 -1.52 0.29
C ALA A 49 9.45 -0.46 -0.83
N PHE A 50 8.28 0.12 -1.15
CA PHE A 50 8.14 1.34 -1.96
C PHE A 50 9.09 2.46 -1.47
N ALA A 51 9.31 2.53 -0.16
CA ALA A 51 10.14 3.53 0.46
C ALA A 51 11.56 3.00 0.77
N GLN A 52 12.05 1.94 0.11
CA GLN A 52 13.39 1.37 0.32
C GLN A 52 14.24 1.22 -0.95
N THR A 53 13.72 1.60 -2.11
CA THR A 53 14.31 1.24 -3.42
C THR A 53 15.48 2.09 -3.93
N ASP A 54 16.00 3.09 -3.19
CA ASP A 54 17.12 3.91 -3.69
C ASP A 54 18.30 4.13 -2.72
N THR A 55 19.50 4.02 -3.30
CA THR A 55 20.83 4.20 -2.70
C THR A 55 21.43 5.60 -2.93
N ASP A 56 20.73 6.49 -3.65
CA ASP A 56 21.22 7.83 -3.97
C ASP A 56 21.09 8.79 -2.75
N PRO A 57 22.19 9.39 -2.28
CA PRO A 57 22.18 10.37 -1.19
C PRO A 57 21.24 11.56 -1.41
N CYS A 58 21.06 12.01 -2.66
CA CYS A 58 20.19 13.16 -3.00
C CYS A 58 18.72 12.91 -2.68
N PHE A 59 18.25 11.67 -2.80
CA PHE A 59 16.85 11.33 -2.56
C PHE A 59 16.54 10.92 -1.12
N ARG A 60 17.56 10.86 -0.24
CA ARG A 60 17.39 10.44 1.15
C ARG A 60 16.46 11.38 1.95
N SER A 61 16.56 12.69 1.73
CA SER A 61 15.74 13.70 2.40
C SER A 61 14.30 13.77 1.86
N ILE A 62 14.09 13.43 0.59
CA ILE A 62 12.76 13.31 -0.01
C ILE A 62 12.08 12.05 0.53
N ARG A 63 12.81 10.92 0.54
CA ARG A 63 12.34 9.63 1.04
C ARG A 63 11.83 9.69 2.48
N SER A 64 12.51 10.38 3.39
CA SER A 64 12.08 10.45 4.79
C SER A 64 10.68 11.05 4.98
N LYS A 65 10.24 11.93 4.08
CA LYS A 65 8.90 12.54 4.10
C LYS A 65 7.78 11.54 3.75
N TYR A 66 8.10 10.48 3.01
CA TYR A 66 7.13 9.48 2.54
C TYR A 66 7.20 8.16 3.31
N LEU A 67 7.98 8.12 4.40
CA LEU A 67 8.07 6.98 5.32
C LEU A 67 7.07 7.06 6.48
N GLY A 68 6.29 8.14 6.56
CA GLY A 68 5.25 8.30 7.58
C GLY A 68 4.06 7.34 7.38
N ASP A 69 3.31 7.12 8.46
CA ASP A 69 2.15 6.20 8.43
C ASP A 69 1.07 6.63 7.44
N LEU A 70 0.90 7.93 7.19
CA LEU A 70 -0.12 8.41 6.27
C LEU A 70 0.21 8.18 4.78
N PRO A 71 1.42 8.52 4.27
CA PRO A 71 1.84 8.08 2.94
C PRO A 71 1.74 6.55 2.75
N LEU A 72 2.11 5.76 3.76
CA LEU A 72 1.99 4.30 3.72
C LEU A 72 0.53 3.84 3.66
N PHE A 73 -0.38 4.53 4.35
CA PHE A 73 -1.81 4.27 4.27
C PHE A 73 -2.33 4.43 2.83
N GLU A 74 -1.91 5.48 2.13
CA GLU A 74 -2.39 5.77 0.77
C GLU A 74 -1.86 4.73 -0.25
N ILE A 75 -0.61 4.27 -0.08
CA ILE A 75 -0.08 3.13 -0.85
C ILE A 75 -0.86 1.84 -0.53
N ALA A 76 -1.18 1.57 0.74
CA ALA A 76 -1.93 0.38 1.14
C ALA A 76 -3.38 0.39 0.59
N ALA A 77 -4.03 1.55 0.60
CA ALA A 77 -5.36 1.74 0.00
C ALA A 77 -5.34 1.47 -1.51
N TYR A 78 -4.32 1.98 -2.21
CA TYR A 78 -4.11 1.68 -3.63
C TYR A 78 -3.88 0.18 -3.86
N MET A 79 -3.02 -0.44 -3.04
CA MET A 79 -2.74 -1.89 -3.15
C MET A 79 -4.00 -2.74 -2.96
N LEU A 80 -4.85 -2.38 -1.99
CA LEU A 80 -6.13 -3.06 -1.79
C LEU A 80 -7.08 -2.90 -2.99
N PHE A 81 -7.13 -1.72 -3.61
CA PHE A 81 -7.84 -1.55 -4.87
C PHE A 81 -7.31 -2.48 -5.98
N ARG A 82 -5.98 -2.60 -6.11
CA ARG A 82 -5.35 -3.50 -7.10
C ARG A 82 -5.69 -4.97 -6.86
N ILE A 83 -5.69 -5.40 -5.60
CA ILE A 83 -6.11 -6.73 -5.19
C ILE A 83 -7.59 -6.95 -5.53
N ASP A 84 -8.46 -6.00 -5.22
CA ASP A 84 -9.89 -6.09 -5.50
C ASP A 84 -10.18 -6.24 -7.01
N LEU A 85 -9.54 -5.41 -7.84
CA LEU A 85 -9.65 -5.45 -9.29
C LEU A 85 -9.13 -6.78 -9.87
N TRP A 86 -8.00 -7.27 -9.37
CA TRP A 86 -7.43 -8.54 -9.81
C TRP A 86 -8.29 -9.74 -9.39
N LEU A 87 -8.80 -9.76 -8.15
CA LEU A 87 -9.71 -10.81 -7.68
C LEU A 87 -11.04 -10.80 -8.44
N PHE A 88 -11.56 -9.62 -8.77
CA PHE A 88 -12.76 -9.49 -9.60
C PHE A 88 -12.60 -10.15 -10.96
N THR A 89 -11.42 -10.03 -11.58
CA THR A 89 -11.15 -10.58 -12.91
C THR A 89 -10.77 -12.07 -12.87
N LYS A 90 -9.96 -12.51 -11.90
CA LYS A 90 -9.35 -13.85 -11.91
C LYS A 90 -9.95 -14.86 -10.93
N TYR A 91 -10.37 -14.42 -9.74
CA TYR A 91 -10.88 -15.30 -8.67
C TYR A 91 -12.15 -14.73 -7.99
N PRO A 92 -13.24 -14.49 -8.73
CA PRO A 92 -14.42 -13.78 -8.22
C PRO A 92 -15.07 -14.45 -7.01
N ALA A 93 -14.99 -15.79 -6.91
CA ALA A 93 -15.52 -16.56 -5.78
C ALA A 93 -14.79 -16.23 -4.44
N HIS A 94 -13.51 -15.88 -4.49
CA HIS A 94 -12.68 -15.59 -3.31
C HIS A 94 -12.64 -14.09 -2.98
N ARG A 95 -13.06 -13.24 -3.92
CA ARG A 95 -12.98 -11.78 -3.85
C ARG A 95 -13.49 -11.23 -2.53
N ARG A 96 -14.76 -11.51 -2.20
CA ARG A 96 -15.41 -10.92 -1.01
C ARG A 96 -14.68 -11.28 0.28
N TYR A 97 -14.28 -12.55 0.43
CA TYR A 97 -13.58 -13.01 1.61
C TYR A 97 -12.20 -12.35 1.76
N LEU A 98 -11.38 -12.38 0.70
CA LEU A 98 -10.03 -11.86 0.73
C LEU A 98 -9.98 -10.34 0.86
N VAL A 99 -10.80 -9.62 0.09
CA VAL A 99 -10.87 -8.14 0.14
C VAL A 99 -11.29 -7.67 1.52
N ASN A 100 -12.33 -8.28 2.12
CA ASN A 100 -12.76 -7.92 3.47
C ASN A 100 -11.65 -8.19 4.50
N SER A 101 -10.91 -9.29 4.34
CA SER A 101 -9.82 -9.60 5.26
C SER A 101 -8.66 -8.61 5.16
N PHE A 102 -8.25 -8.24 3.94
CA PHE A 102 -7.24 -7.19 3.75
C PHE A 102 -7.72 -5.83 4.24
N PHE A 103 -8.98 -5.48 3.97
CA PHE A 103 -9.60 -4.23 4.44
C PHE A 103 -9.53 -4.12 5.96
N ASN A 104 -9.94 -5.16 6.68
CA ASN A 104 -9.90 -5.18 8.15
C ASN A 104 -8.47 -5.11 8.69
N HIS A 105 -7.52 -5.79 8.04
CA HIS A 105 -6.11 -5.77 8.44
C HIS A 105 -5.47 -4.40 8.26
N ILE A 106 -5.68 -3.77 7.10
CA ILE A 106 -5.23 -2.39 6.82
C ILE A 106 -5.89 -1.43 7.80
N GLY A 107 -7.21 -1.49 7.94
CA GLY A 107 -7.97 -0.62 8.83
C GLY A 107 -7.42 -0.68 10.25
N SER A 108 -7.27 -1.87 10.82
CA SER A 108 -6.74 -2.04 12.18
C SER A 108 -5.27 -1.59 12.32
N ALA A 109 -4.44 -1.84 11.32
CA ALA A 109 -3.03 -1.42 11.36
C ALA A 109 -2.89 0.11 11.38
N PHE A 110 -3.59 0.79 10.48
CA PHE A 110 -3.49 2.25 10.34
C PHE A 110 -4.33 3.03 11.34
N GLU A 111 -5.44 2.48 11.84
CA GLU A 111 -6.17 3.07 12.97
C GLU A 111 -5.28 3.18 14.21
N ARG A 112 -4.51 2.12 14.51
CA ARG A 112 -3.55 2.14 15.62
C ARG A 112 -2.40 3.12 15.40
N ALA A 113 -1.89 3.21 14.18
CA ALA A 113 -0.74 4.06 13.87
C ALA A 113 -1.11 5.55 13.82
N LEU A 114 -2.26 5.87 13.21
CA LEU A 114 -2.72 7.25 13.01
C LEU A 114 -3.60 7.77 14.15
N GLY A 115 -4.09 6.89 15.02
CA GLY A 115 -4.95 7.24 16.15
C GLY A 115 -6.35 7.72 15.75
N VAL A 116 -6.80 7.39 14.54
CA VAL A 116 -8.12 7.78 13.99
C VAL A 116 -8.73 6.62 13.21
N ASP A 117 -10.07 6.53 13.17
CA ASP A 117 -10.76 5.55 12.33
C ASP A 117 -10.51 5.89 10.85
N VAL A 118 -9.88 4.95 10.13
CA VAL A 118 -9.54 5.09 8.71
C VAL A 118 -10.47 4.29 7.79
N SER A 119 -11.43 3.55 8.33
CA SER A 119 -12.25 2.60 7.57
C SER A 119 -13.06 3.29 6.46
N LEU A 120 -13.70 4.42 6.79
CA LEU A 120 -14.45 5.22 5.82
C LEU A 120 -13.55 5.79 4.74
N THR A 121 -12.37 6.29 5.10
CA THR A 121 -11.41 6.83 4.14
C THR A 121 -10.87 5.73 3.23
N LEU A 122 -10.52 4.57 3.79
CA LEU A 122 -10.05 3.41 3.02
C LEU A 122 -11.10 2.97 2.01
N LYS A 123 -12.38 2.87 2.43
CA LYS A 123 -13.49 2.54 1.54
C LYS A 123 -13.66 3.58 0.43
N SER A 124 -13.62 4.85 0.78
CA SER A 124 -13.72 5.98 -0.15
C SER A 124 -12.60 5.93 -1.21
N ARG A 125 -11.36 5.63 -0.82
CA ARG A 125 -10.23 5.47 -1.76
C ARG A 125 -10.47 4.36 -2.77
N ILE A 126 -10.87 3.18 -2.31
CA ILE A 126 -11.13 2.02 -3.19
C ILE A 126 -12.28 2.34 -4.16
N GLU A 127 -13.34 2.97 -3.68
CA GLU A 127 -14.49 3.36 -4.50
C GLU A 127 -14.11 4.41 -5.56
N ALA A 128 -13.27 5.36 -5.20
CA ALA A 128 -12.82 6.39 -6.11
C ALA A 128 -11.97 5.78 -7.25
N TYR A 129 -11.03 4.87 -6.94
CA TYR A 129 -10.26 4.17 -7.98
C TYR A 129 -11.14 3.25 -8.84
N SER A 130 -12.10 2.56 -8.21
CA SER A 130 -13.10 1.76 -8.92
C SER A 130 -13.94 2.60 -9.90
N THR A 131 -14.25 3.84 -9.53
CA THR A 131 -14.96 4.79 -10.39
C THR A 131 -14.12 5.19 -11.60
N MET A 132 -12.82 5.40 -11.42
CA MET A 132 -11.90 5.68 -12.53
C MET A 132 -11.82 4.49 -13.50
N VAL A 133 -11.72 3.26 -13.00
CA VAL A 133 -11.77 2.04 -13.86
C VAL A 133 -13.03 2.02 -14.72
N ARG A 134 -14.20 2.32 -14.14
CA ARG A 134 -15.47 2.36 -14.89
C ARG A 134 -15.51 3.45 -15.98
N ARG A 135 -14.68 4.48 -15.86
CA ARG A 135 -14.54 5.56 -16.86
C ARG A 135 -13.54 5.21 -17.96
N GLY A 136 -12.91 4.04 -17.92
CA GLY A 136 -11.91 3.62 -18.91
C GLY A 136 -10.53 4.22 -18.67
N THR A 137 -10.27 4.72 -17.46
CA THR A 137 -8.98 5.25 -17.07
C THR A 137 -7.88 4.19 -17.10
N ASP A 138 -6.68 4.57 -17.56
CA ASP A 138 -5.50 3.72 -17.57
C ASP A 138 -4.70 3.77 -16.24
N THR A 139 -3.69 2.91 -16.15
CA THR A 139 -2.81 2.83 -14.99
C THR A 139 -2.04 4.13 -14.73
N GLY A 140 -1.67 4.87 -15.78
CA GLY A 140 -0.89 6.10 -15.66
C GLY A 140 -1.65 7.18 -14.88
N GLU A 141 -2.95 7.31 -15.12
CA GLU A 141 -3.80 8.24 -14.39
C GLU A 141 -4.04 7.78 -12.93
N PHE A 142 -4.09 6.48 -12.64
CA PHE A 142 -4.12 6.00 -11.25
C PHE A 142 -2.86 6.43 -10.49
N LEU A 143 -1.68 6.23 -11.08
CA LEU A 143 -0.41 6.59 -10.47
C LEU A 143 -0.25 8.11 -10.33
N HIS A 144 -0.74 8.87 -11.30
CA HIS A 144 -0.76 10.33 -11.21
C HIS A 144 -1.55 10.79 -9.98
N ASN A 145 -2.77 10.28 -9.80
CA ASN A 145 -3.63 10.64 -8.68
C ASN A 145 -3.07 10.16 -7.33
N LEU A 146 -2.52 8.94 -7.27
CA LEU A 146 -1.81 8.46 -6.08
C LEU A 146 -0.62 9.36 -5.73
N GLY A 147 0.16 9.79 -6.73
CA GLY A 147 1.26 10.73 -6.52
C GLY A 147 0.81 12.07 -5.92
N GLN A 148 -0.31 12.61 -6.40
CA GLN A 148 -0.91 13.83 -5.83
C GLN A 148 -1.33 13.64 -4.37
N ILE A 149 -1.96 12.50 -4.05
CA ILE A 149 -2.33 12.16 -2.68
C ILE A 149 -1.09 12.04 -1.78
N LEU A 150 -0.01 11.42 -2.27
CA LEU A 150 1.24 11.32 -1.52
C LEU A 150 1.84 12.69 -1.22
N LEU A 151 1.84 13.60 -2.20
CA LEU A 151 2.29 14.98 -1.99
C LEU A 151 1.51 15.68 -0.88
N MET A 152 0.19 15.46 -0.81
CA MET A 152 -0.66 16.03 0.24
C MET A 152 -0.48 15.35 1.60
N SER A 153 -0.14 14.06 1.63
CA SER A 153 -0.05 13.29 2.87
C SER A 153 1.27 13.42 3.61
N ARG A 154 2.31 14.00 2.98
CA ARG A 154 3.67 14.09 3.55
C ARG A 154 3.75 14.84 4.89
N GLU A 155 2.89 15.83 5.10
CA GLU A 155 2.86 16.68 6.30
C GLU A 155 1.53 16.57 7.07
N ALA A 156 0.56 15.85 6.52
CA ALA A 156 -0.75 15.69 7.14
C ALA A 156 -0.70 14.64 8.26
N ARG A 157 -1.46 14.90 9.33
CA ARG A 157 -1.56 14.00 10.48
C ARG A 157 -2.67 12.96 10.35
N THR A 158 -3.63 13.21 9.45
CA THR A 158 -4.82 12.37 9.25
C THR A 158 -5.13 12.25 7.77
N PRO A 159 -5.76 11.15 7.32
CA PRO A 159 -6.25 11.04 5.96
C PRO A 159 -7.25 12.15 5.65
N VAL A 160 -7.02 12.86 4.54
CA VAL A 160 -7.92 13.93 4.08
C VAL A 160 -8.72 13.42 2.90
N GLU A 161 -10.01 13.77 2.81
CA GLU A 161 -10.78 13.46 1.61
C GLU A 161 -10.13 14.10 0.38
N TYR A 162 -10.07 13.33 -0.71
CA TYR A 162 -9.46 13.77 -1.97
C TYR A 162 -10.34 13.30 -3.11
N SER A 163 -10.59 14.18 -4.06
CA SER A 163 -11.30 13.89 -5.30
C SER A 163 -10.33 13.80 -6.47
N PHE A 164 -10.45 12.74 -7.25
CA PHE A 164 -9.70 12.58 -8.50
C PHE A 164 -10.19 13.63 -9.51
N GLY A 165 -9.33 14.62 -9.79
CA GLY A 165 -9.66 15.81 -10.60
C GLY A 165 -9.45 17.17 -9.93
N GLY A 166 -8.89 17.21 -8.71
CA GLY A 166 -8.49 18.44 -8.04
C GLY A 166 -7.25 19.13 -8.66
N PRO A 167 -6.94 20.37 -8.25
CA PRO A 167 -5.77 21.11 -8.72
C PRO A 167 -4.46 20.37 -8.41
N ILE A 168 -3.49 20.48 -9.32
CA ILE A 168 -2.17 19.86 -9.18
C ILE A 168 -1.42 20.55 -8.04
N MET A 169 -0.98 19.77 -7.05
CA MET A 169 -0.03 20.22 -6.04
C MET A 169 1.34 20.37 -6.70
N LEU A 170 1.88 21.59 -6.68
CA LEU A 170 3.22 21.86 -7.18
C LEU A 170 4.25 21.39 -6.14
N SER A 171 4.93 20.28 -6.43
CA SER A 171 6.17 19.91 -5.75
C SER A 171 7.38 20.42 -6.54
N GLY A 172 8.58 20.35 -5.94
CA GLY A 172 9.82 20.55 -6.69
C GLY A 172 9.99 19.45 -7.76
N ALA A 173 10.66 19.77 -8.86
CA ALA A 173 10.85 18.84 -9.99
C ALA A 173 11.47 17.50 -9.56
N ASP A 174 12.42 17.51 -8.63
CA ASP A 174 13.07 16.31 -8.11
C ASP A 174 12.12 15.43 -7.27
N GLU A 175 11.20 16.04 -6.52
CA GLU A 175 10.23 15.34 -5.67
C GLU A 175 9.11 14.72 -6.53
N ASP A 176 8.60 15.45 -7.53
CA ASP A 176 7.66 14.89 -8.52
C ASP A 176 8.29 13.71 -9.29
N PHE A 177 9.53 13.88 -9.77
CA PHE A 177 10.25 12.83 -10.48
C PHE A 177 10.46 11.59 -9.61
N TRP A 178 10.88 11.78 -8.35
CA TRP A 178 11.11 10.67 -7.42
C TRP A 178 9.83 9.87 -7.14
N ILE A 179 8.71 10.56 -6.85
CA ILE A 179 7.42 9.91 -6.59
C ILE A 179 6.96 9.14 -7.82
N ARG A 180 6.96 9.75 -9.00
CA ARG A 180 6.52 9.09 -10.23
C ARG A 180 7.34 7.86 -10.56
N SER A 181 8.66 7.95 -10.40
CA SER A 181 9.58 6.85 -10.70
C SER A 181 9.38 5.68 -9.73
N ASN A 182 9.24 5.96 -8.43
CA ASN A 182 8.98 4.92 -7.43
C ASN A 182 7.57 4.32 -7.57
N LEU A 183 6.57 5.12 -7.93
CA LEU A 183 5.22 4.60 -8.20
C LEU A 183 5.19 3.72 -9.44
N ALA A 184 5.91 4.09 -10.50
CA ALA A 184 6.06 3.24 -11.68
C ALA A 184 6.79 1.94 -11.37
N ALA A 185 7.86 1.99 -10.54
CA ALA A 185 8.58 0.80 -10.09
C ALA A 185 7.71 -0.10 -9.19
N PHE A 186 6.96 0.49 -8.27
CA PHE A 186 6.01 -0.22 -7.42
C PHE A 186 4.95 -0.93 -8.25
N GLU A 187 4.37 -0.24 -9.22
CA GLU A 187 3.38 -0.77 -10.14
C GLU A 187 3.94 -1.88 -11.04
N GLY A 188 5.17 -1.69 -11.54
CA GLY A 188 5.80 -2.63 -12.48
C GLY A 188 6.41 -3.87 -11.82
N ALA A 189 6.83 -3.79 -10.55
CA ALA A 189 7.56 -4.86 -9.88
C ALA A 189 6.87 -5.38 -8.61
N ILE A 190 6.42 -4.49 -7.73
CA ILE A 190 5.90 -4.88 -6.41
C ILE A 190 4.47 -5.42 -6.53
N VAL A 191 3.57 -4.70 -7.21
CA VAL A 191 2.18 -5.13 -7.39
C VAL A 191 2.10 -6.52 -8.04
N PRO A 192 2.80 -6.82 -9.17
CA PRO A 192 2.77 -8.15 -9.77
C PRO A 192 3.35 -9.23 -8.86
N THR A 193 4.45 -8.95 -8.16
CA THR A 193 5.08 -9.91 -7.23
C THR A 193 4.13 -10.31 -6.11
N PHE A 194 3.41 -9.34 -5.54
CA PHE A 194 2.41 -9.63 -4.53
C PHE A 194 1.25 -10.45 -5.09
N LEU A 195 0.68 -10.04 -6.24
CA LEU A 195 -0.45 -10.74 -6.84
C LEU A 195 -0.09 -12.19 -7.22
N ASN A 196 1.12 -12.44 -7.71
CA ASN A 196 1.62 -13.79 -7.96
C ASN A 196 1.76 -14.63 -6.67
N SER A 197 2.09 -14.00 -5.54
CA SER A 197 2.18 -14.68 -4.25
C SER A 197 0.78 -15.01 -3.71
N LEU A 198 -0.16 -14.07 -3.86
CA LEU A 198 -1.56 -14.27 -3.52
C LEU A 198 -2.21 -15.36 -4.38
N GLU A 199 -1.89 -15.40 -5.67
CA GLU A 199 -2.32 -16.45 -6.59
C GLU A 199 -1.89 -17.84 -6.11
N LYS A 200 -0.59 -18.02 -5.83
CA LYS A 200 -0.08 -19.28 -5.29
C LYS A 200 -0.80 -19.68 -4.01
N PHE A 201 -1.08 -18.72 -3.12
CA PHE A 201 -1.85 -18.99 -1.91
C PHE A 201 -3.27 -19.48 -2.23
N ILE A 202 -3.98 -18.76 -3.11
CA ILE A 202 -5.33 -19.13 -3.52
C ILE A 202 -5.32 -20.51 -4.14
N GLU A 203 -4.35 -20.87 -4.98
CA GLU A 203 -4.34 -22.15 -5.69
C GLU A 203 -3.87 -23.34 -4.84
N THR A 204 -3.06 -23.11 -3.81
CA THR A 204 -2.45 -24.19 -3.02
C THR A 204 -3.13 -24.42 -1.68
N VAL A 205 -3.68 -23.36 -1.06
CA VAL A 205 -4.21 -23.42 0.30
C VAL A 205 -5.74 -23.40 0.31
N LEU A 206 -6.38 -22.49 -0.43
CA LEU A 206 -7.84 -22.32 -0.39
C LEU A 206 -8.65 -23.46 -1.05
N PRO A 207 -8.27 -24.11 -2.17
CA PRO A 207 -9.10 -25.16 -2.80
C PRO A 207 -9.25 -26.40 -1.93
N ARG A 208 -8.44 -26.58 -0.89
CA ARG A 208 -8.56 -27.69 0.05
C ARG A 208 -9.70 -27.50 1.07
N THR A 209 -10.31 -26.31 1.15
CA THR A 209 -11.36 -26.00 2.14
C THR A 209 -12.79 -26.14 1.61
N THR A 210 -12.98 -26.28 0.29
CA THR A 210 -14.33 -26.42 -0.32
C THR A 210 -14.69 -27.86 -0.69
N GLY A 211 -13.85 -28.85 -0.33
CA GLY A 211 -14.00 -30.26 -0.70
C GLY A 211 -14.39 -31.21 0.42
N THR A 212 -14.81 -30.72 1.59
CA THR A 212 -15.34 -31.58 2.66
C THR A 212 -16.74 -31.10 3.02
N GLU A 213 -17.71 -32.01 2.93
CA GLU A 213 -19.15 -31.88 3.22
C GLU A 213 -20.05 -31.47 2.04
N MET A 214 -20.52 -32.47 1.30
CA MET A 214 -21.89 -32.98 1.45
C MET A 214 -22.00 -34.38 0.80
N GLN A 215 -21.77 -35.41 1.62
CA GLN A 215 -22.44 -36.72 1.51
C GLN A 215 -23.16 -36.96 2.83
#